data_AF-A0A959Q8Z5-F1
#
_entry.id   AF-A0A959Q8Z5-F1
#
_cell.length_a   1.000
_cell.length_b   1.000
_cell.length_c   1.000
_cell.angle_alpha   90.00
_cell.angle_beta   90.00
_cell.angle_gamma   90.00
#
_symmetry.space_group_name_H-M   'P 1'
#
loop_
_entity.id
_entity.type
_entity.pdbx_description
1 polymer ?
#
loop_
_entity_poly.entity_id
_entity_poly.type
_entity_poly.pdbx_seq_one_letter_code
_entity_poly.pdbx_strand_id
1 'polypeptide(L)' 'AKVEVAGPGATLRYWQETGPKKFNYLQVFLPPHRRSIALEPMSCGVDAFNLEPEAVLLAPEEEVGGRFGVSLSVG' A
#
# COMPACT_ATOMS: atom_id res chain seq x y z
N ALA A 1 0.64 8.05 -0.51
CA ALA A 1 -0.38 7.97 0.57
C ALA A 1 0.31 7.85 1.94
N LYS A 2 -0.37 8.22 3.04
CA LYS A 2 0.15 8.11 4.42
C LYS A 2 -0.92 7.53 5.34
N VAL A 3 -0.56 6.58 6.20
CA VAL A 3 -1.45 5.94 7.19
C VAL A 3 -0.73 5.85 8.53
N GLU A 4 -1.46 6.07 9.62
CA GLU A 4 -0.95 5.87 10.98
C GLU A 4 -1.66 4.71 11.67
N VAL A 5 -0.87 3.84 12.31
CA VAL A 5 -1.35 2.78 13.20
C VAL A 5 -0.82 3.10 14.60
N ALA A 6 -1.72 3.50 15.50
CA ALA A 6 -1.37 3.90 16.86
C ALA A 6 -1.82 2.84 17.87
N GLY A 7 -0.92 2.50 18.79
CA GLY A 7 -1.21 1.72 20.00
C GLY A 7 -0.79 2.49 21.26
N PRO A 8 -1.02 1.93 22.46
CA PRO A 8 -0.83 2.65 23.72
C PRO A 8 0.59 3.20 24.01
N GLY A 9 1.63 2.67 23.36
CA GLY A 9 3.02 3.09 23.59
C GLY A 9 3.84 3.31 22.31
N ALA A 10 3.24 3.16 21.14
CA ALA A 10 3.94 3.31 19.88
C ALA A 10 3.00 3.67 18.73
N THR A 11 3.52 4.40 17.76
CA THR A 11 2.85 4.75 16.51
C THR A 11 3.72 4.32 15.35
N LEU A 12 3.16 3.51 14.45
CA LEU A 12 3.76 3.15 13.18
C LEU A 12 3.15 4.02 12.08
N ARG A 13 4.01 4.75 11.36
CA ARG A 13 3.61 5.60 10.23
C ARG A 13 4.02 4.94 8.94
N TYR A 14 3.04 4.59 8.13
CA TYR A 14 3.21 4.01 6.82
C TYR A 14 3.17 5.10 5.74
N TRP A 15 3.99 4.94 4.70
CA TRP A 15 3.96 5.76 3.50
C TRP A 15 4.20 4.92 2.25
N GLN A 16 3.64 5.37 1.12
CA GLN A 16 3.94 4.84 -0.21
C GLN A 16 4.00 5.95 -1.26
N GLU A 17 4.86 5.77 -2.26
CA GLU A 17 4.84 6.55 -3.50
C GLU A 17 3.51 6.33 -4.22
N THR A 18 2.85 7.42 -4.58
CA THR A 18 1.61 7.47 -5.38
C THR A 18 1.86 8.31 -6.63
N GLY A 19 1.07 8.10 -7.67
CA GLY A 19 1.21 8.77 -8.97
C GLY A 19 1.18 7.80 -10.15
N PRO A 20 1.47 8.28 -11.37
CA PRO A 20 1.51 7.43 -12.56
C PRO A 20 2.42 6.22 -12.36
N LYS A 21 1.89 5.02 -12.62
CA LYS A 21 2.61 3.74 -12.48
C LYS A 21 3.22 3.52 -11.07
N LYS A 22 2.52 3.94 -10.01
CA LYS A 22 2.92 3.74 -8.60
C LYS A 22 1.85 3.00 -7.80
N PHE A 23 2.07 2.85 -6.50
CA PHE A 23 1.09 2.26 -5.59
C PHE A 23 -0.04 3.27 -5.35
N ASN A 24 -1.09 3.24 -6.16
CA ASN A 24 -2.22 4.18 -6.04
C ASN A 24 -3.32 3.68 -5.11
N TYR A 25 -3.23 2.42 -4.68
CA TYR A 25 -4.19 1.78 -3.79
C TYR A 25 -3.47 1.26 -2.55
N LEU A 26 -4.20 1.20 -1.45
CA LEU A 26 -3.76 0.59 -0.21
C LEU A 26 -4.88 -0.32 0.27
N GLN A 27 -4.62 -1.62 0.29
CA GLN A 27 -5.51 -2.59 0.93
C GLN A 27 -5.16 -2.69 2.41
N VAL A 28 -6.19 -2.60 3.26
CA VAL A 28 -6.04 -2.71 4.72
C VAL A 28 -6.85 -3.89 5.22
N PHE A 29 -6.20 -4.82 5.90
CA PHE A 29 -6.84 -6.00 6.45
C PHE A 29 -6.55 -6.16 7.94
N LEU A 30 -7.62 -6.36 8.72
CA LEU A 30 -7.56 -6.69 10.13
C LEU A 30 -8.12 -8.11 10.33
N PRO A 31 -7.28 -9.13 10.61
CA PRO A 31 -7.77 -10.47 10.86
C PRO A 31 -8.66 -10.54 12.12
N PRO A 32 -9.62 -11.49 12.20
CA PRO A 32 -10.56 -11.58 13.32
C PRO A 32 -9.91 -11.64 14.72
N HIS A 33 -8.72 -12.23 14.84
CA HIS A 33 -8.00 -12.31 16.11
C HIS A 33 -7.37 -10.98 16.56
N ARG A 34 -7.30 -9.96 15.69
CA ARG A 34 -6.83 -8.59 15.98
C ARG A 34 -5.44 -8.50 16.63
N ARG A 35 -4.53 -9.40 16.26
CA ARG A 35 -3.13 -9.42 16.76
C ARG A 35 -2.12 -8.88 15.74
N SER A 36 -2.60 -8.52 14.56
CA SER A 36 -1.81 -7.96 13.46
C SER A 36 -2.73 -7.11 12.58
N ILE A 37 -2.14 -6.30 11.71
CA ILE A 37 -2.82 -5.56 10.65
C ILE A 37 -1.93 -5.62 9.42
N ALA A 38 -2.51 -5.81 8.24
CA ALA A 38 -1.81 -5.73 6.97
C ALA A 38 -2.06 -4.36 6.32
N LEU A 39 -1.00 -3.74 5.83
CA LEU A 39 -1.01 -2.53 5.01
C LEU A 39 -0.33 -2.89 3.68
N GLU A 40 -1.13 -3.04 2.63
CA GLU A 40 -0.71 -3.66 1.37
C GLU A 40 -0.73 -2.63 0.23
N PRO A 41 0.42 -2.05 -0.16
CA PRO A 41 0.51 -1.17 -1.33
C PRO A 41 0.24 -1.95 -2.61
N MET A 42 -0.71 -1.49 -3.42
CA MET A 42 -1.09 -2.15 -4.67
C MET A 42 -0.91 -1.20 -5.86
N SER A 43 -0.36 -1.72 -6.96
CA SER A 43 -0.16 -0.98 -8.21
C SER A 43 -1.44 -0.79 -9.03
N CYS A 44 -2.52 -1.46 -8.64
CA CYS A 44 -3.85 -1.41 -9.27
C CYS A 44 -4.96 -1.64 -8.23
N GLY A 45 -6.20 -1.33 -8.61
CA GLY A 45 -7.38 -1.62 -7.81
C GLY A 45 -7.70 -3.12 -7.72
N VAL A 46 -8.73 -3.45 -6.92
CA VAL A 46 -9.24 -4.83 -6.86
C VAL A 46 -9.81 -5.24 -8.21
N ASP A 47 -9.63 -6.51 -8.59
CA ASP A 47 -10.18 -7.07 -9.83
C ASP A 47 -9.74 -6.32 -11.12
N ALA A 48 -8.53 -5.76 -11.13
CA ALA A 48 -8.02 -4.87 -12.18
C ALA A 48 -7.93 -5.48 -13.59
N PHE A 49 -8.03 -6.80 -13.75
CA PHE A 49 -8.09 -7.43 -15.07
C PHE A 49 -9.49 -7.40 -15.69
N ASN A 50 -10.53 -7.24 -14.87
CA ASN A 50 -11.92 -7.24 -15.31
C ASN A 50 -12.56 -5.85 -15.21
N LEU A 51 -12.02 -4.97 -14.38
CA LEU A 51 -12.48 -3.60 -14.20
C LEU A 51 -11.54 -2.62 -14.92
N GLU A 52 -12.04 -1.91 -15.92
CA GLU A 52 -11.34 -0.74 -16.48
C GLU A 52 -11.50 0.48 -15.54
N PRO A 53 -10.46 1.32 -15.29
CA PRO A 53 -9.12 1.31 -15.89
C PRO A 53 -7.98 1.50 -14.86
N GLU A 54 -7.29 0.46 -14.37
CA GLU A 54 -6.25 0.70 -13.33
C GLU A 54 -5.00 -0.19 -13.34
N ALA A 55 -4.84 -1.11 -14.30
CA ALA A 55 -3.61 -1.89 -14.42
C ALA A 55 -2.46 -1.07 -15.03
N VAL A 56 -1.26 -1.18 -14.45
CA VAL A 56 -0.04 -0.62 -15.06
C VAL A 56 0.37 -1.49 -16.24
N LEU A 57 0.27 -0.95 -17.45
CA LEU A 57 0.74 -1.60 -18.67
C LEU A 57 2.21 -1.28 -18.92
N LEU A 58 2.97 -2.31 -19.29
CA LEU A 58 4.39 -2.26 -19.63
C LEU A 58 4.60 -2.76 -21.05
N ALA A 59 5.36 -2.01 -21.83
CA ALA A 59 5.89 -2.51 -23.09
C ALA A 59 6.99 -3.57 -22.82
N PRO A 60 7.35 -4.40 -23.83
CA PRO A 60 8.54 -5.26 -23.72
C PRO A 60 9.76 -4.44 -23.28
N GLU A 61 10.55 -5.00 -22.36
CA GLU A 61 11.72 -4.37 -21.73
C GLU A 61 11.44 -3.14 -20.83
N GLU A 62 10.17 -2.76 -20.62
CA GLU A 62 9.82 -1.70 -19.68
C GLU A 62 9.78 -2.22 -18.23
N GLU A 63 10.32 -1.44 -17.31
CA GLU A 63 10.26 -1.71 -15.88
C GLU A 63 9.46 -0.63 -15.14
N VAL A 64 8.77 -1.05 -14.09
CA VAL A 64 8.16 -0.15 -13.12
C VAL A 64 8.60 -0.51 -11.71
N GLY A 65 8.87 0.50 -10.90
CA GLY A 65 9.16 0.35 -9.49
C GLY A 65 8.46 1.41 -8.66
N GLY A 66 8.29 1.13 -7.38
CA GLY A 66 7.78 2.07 -6.40
C GLY A 66 8.43 1.83 -5.06
N ARG A 67 8.34 2.82 -4.17
CA ARG A 67 8.81 2.70 -2.79
C ARG A 67 7.67 2.88 -1.82
N PHE A 68 7.75 2.14 -0.73
CA PHE A 68 6.92 2.29 0.45
C PHE A 68 7.77 1.97 1.66
N GLY A 69 7.27 2.32 2.83
CA GLY A 69 7.99 2.06 4.05
C GLY A 69 7.21 2.44 5.29
N VAL A 70 7.85 2.22 6.43
CA VAL A 70 7.29 2.51 7.74
C VAL A 70 8.32 3.23 8.58
N SER A 71 7.86 4.08 9.48
CA SER A 71 8.66 4.60 10.59
C SER A 71 7.95 4.34 11.91
N LEU A 72 8.71 3.96 12.93
CA LEU A 72 8.21 3.71 14.27
C LEU A 72 8.55 4.89 15.17
N SER A 73 7.55 5.37 15.89
CA SER A 73 7.70 6.34 16.98
C SER A 73 7.28 5.65 18.27
N VAL A 74 8.13 5.67 19.28
CA VAL A 74 7.83 5.14 20.62
C VAL A 74 7.61 6.32 21.56
N GLY A 75 6.56 6.24 22.38
CA GLY A 75 6.23 7.25 23.38
C GLY A 75 6.98 7.06 24.69
#